data_AF-A0A949LS39-F1
#
_entry.id   AF-A0A949LS39-F1
#
_cell.length_a   1.000
_cell.length_b   1.000
_cell.length_c   1.000
_cell.angle_alpha   90.00
_cell.angle_beta   90.00
_cell.angle_gamma   90.00
#
_symmetry.space_group_name_H-M   'P 1'
#
loop_
_entity.id
_entity.type
_entity.pdbx_description
1 polymer ?
#
loop_
_entity_poly.entity_id
_entity_poly.type
_entity_poly.pdbx_seq_one_letter_code
_entity_poly.pdbx_strand_id
1 'polypeptide(L)' 'NIVTFHYSHDGQNWIQHPWQMEVSGYNHNVFGGFLSLRVAVFSAGQGEVRARSFAYRGLDGRSA' A
#
# COMPACT_ATOMS: atom_id res chain seq x y z
N ASN A 1 3.99 13.11 -0.52
CA ASN A 1 2.96 12.17 -0.03
C ASN A 1 3.69 10.88 0.32
N ILE A 2 3.50 10.30 1.50
CA ILE A 2 4.34 9.19 1.98
C ILE A 2 3.48 7.95 2.19
N VAL A 3 3.90 6.83 1.61
CA VAL A 3 3.38 5.50 1.93
C VAL A 3 4.22 4.91 3.05
N THR A 4 3.54 4.52 4.13
CA THR A 4 4.13 3.84 5.29
C THR A 4 3.56 2.43 5.37
N PHE A 5 4.42 1.44 5.61
CA PHE A 5 4.01 0.04 5.72
C PHE A 5 4.01 -0.39 7.18
N HIS A 6 3.05 -1.21 7.56
CA HIS A 6 2.99 -1.86 8.86
C HIS A 6 2.75 -3.35 8.66
N TYR A 7 3.29 -4.17 9.54
CA TYR A 7 3.04 -5.61 9.57
C TYR A 7 2.73 -6.07 10.99
N SER A 8 2.06 -7.22 11.10
CA SER A 8 1.67 -7.82 12.37
C SER A 8 1.64 -9.34 12.23
N HIS A 9 2.08 -10.05 13.28
CA HIS A 9 2.00 -11.51 13.35
C HIS A 9 0.73 -12.01 14.04
N ASP A 10 0.09 -11.16 14.85
CA ASP A 10 -1.10 -11.49 15.66
C ASP A 10 -2.36 -10.74 15.21
N GLY A 11 -2.23 -9.79 14.27
CA GLY A 11 -3.32 -8.94 13.78
C GLY A 11 -3.73 -7.82 14.74
N GLN A 12 -3.08 -7.69 15.90
CA GLN A 12 -3.42 -6.73 16.95
C GLN A 12 -2.31 -5.71 17.16
N ASN A 13 -1.07 -6.19 17.27
CA ASN A 13 0.10 -5.35 17.47
C ASN A 13 0.76 -5.10 16.11
N TRP A 14 0.74 -3.83 15.68
CA TRP A 14 1.28 -3.41 14.39
C TRP A 14 2.64 -2.76 14.56
N ILE A 15 3.63 -3.28 13.84
CA ILE A 15 4.99 -2.76 13.82
C ILE A 15 5.18 -1.98 12.52
N GLN A 16 5.61 -0.74 12.62
CA GLN A 16 5.97 0.05 11.46
C GLN A 16 7.22 -0.54 10.80
N HIS A 17 7.14 -0.80 9.50
CA HIS A 17 8.29 -1.20 8.70
C HIS A 17 9.25 0.00 8.55
N PRO A 18 10.58 -0.19 8.65
CA PRO A 18 11.53 0.93 8.61
C PRO A 18 11.55 1.67 7.27
N TRP A 19 11.09 1.04 6.19
CA TRP A 19 10.99 1.68 4.88
C TRP A 19 9.69 2.44 4.69
N GLN A 20 9.82 3.62 4.11
CA GLN A 20 8.74 4.46 3.64
C GLN A 20 9.02 4.85 2.19
N MET A 21 7.96 5.21 1.45
CA MET A 21 8.08 5.60 0.06
C MET A 21 7.48 7.00 -0.13
N GLU A 22 8.28 7.92 -0.68
CA GLU A 22 7.77 9.18 -1.21
C GLU A 22 7.08 8.89 -2.55
N VAL A 23 5.80 9.23 -2.66
CA VAL A 23 4.95 8.90 -3.82
C VAL A 23 4.34 10.13 -4.48
N SER A 24 4.75 11.35 -4.11
CA SER A 24 4.23 12.57 -4.73
C SER A 24 4.53 12.63 -6.22
N GLY A 25 5.66 12.04 -6.65
CA GLY A 25 6.06 11.95 -8.06
C GLY A 25 5.34 10.89 -8.89
N TYR A 26 4.50 10.03 -8.28
CA TYR A 26 3.67 9.06 -9.01
C TYR A 26 2.29 9.60 -9.42
N ASN A 27 2.09 10.91 -9.30
CA ASN A 27 0.94 11.57 -9.90
C ASN A 27 1.12 11.69 -11.43
N HIS A 28 0.00 11.87 -12.12
CA HIS A 28 -0.08 11.92 -13.59
C HIS A 28 0.87 12.93 -14.26
N ASN A 29 1.37 13.91 -13.50
CA ASN A 29 2.11 15.06 -14.04
C ASN A 29 3.61 14.81 -14.27
N VAL A 30 4.16 13.63 -13.90
CA VAL A 30 5.63 13.41 -13.93
C VAL A 30 6.05 12.28 -14.89
N PHE A 31 5.20 11.31 -15.21
CA PHE A 31 5.64 10.06 -15.87
C PHE A 31 4.87 9.65 -17.15
N GLY A 32 4.33 10.59 -17.92
CA GLY A 32 3.98 10.43 -19.34
C GLY A 32 3.24 9.15 -19.77
N GLY A 33 2.41 8.56 -18.89
CA GLY A 33 1.86 7.21 -19.06
C GLY A 33 1.40 6.56 -17.74
N PHE A 34 1.78 7.11 -16.59
CA PHE A 34 1.27 6.68 -15.29
C PHE A 34 -0.18 7.14 -15.10
N LEU A 35 -1.12 6.19 -15.14
CA LEU A 35 -2.57 6.47 -14.98
C LEU A 35 -2.95 6.80 -13.55
N SER A 36 -2.44 6.04 -12.58
CA SER A 36 -2.79 6.18 -11.15
C SER A 36 -1.95 5.24 -10.31
N LEU A 37 -1.59 5.65 -9.09
CA LEU A 37 -1.10 4.74 -8.07
C LEU A 37 -2.26 3.86 -7.56
N ARG A 38 -2.08 2.55 -7.52
CA ARG A 38 -3.09 1.57 -7.06
C ARG A 38 -2.48 0.59 -6.08
N VAL A 39 -3.29 0.10 -5.16
CA VAL A 39 -2.90 -0.98 -4.25
C VAL A 39 -3.07 -2.32 -4.97
N ALA A 40 -2.09 -3.21 -4.85
CA ALA A 40 -2.13 -4.56 -5.39
C ALA A 40 -1.53 -5.55 -4.37
N VAL A 41 -1.96 -6.80 -4.45
CA VAL A 41 -1.34 -7.94 -3.75
C VAL A 41 -0.59 -8.76 -4.79
N PHE A 42 0.65 -9.10 -4.49
CA PHE A 42 1.52 -9.85 -5.39
C PHE A 42 2.25 -10.95 -4.64
N SER A 43 2.37 -12.12 -5.26
CA SER A 43 3.21 -13.24 -4.83
C SER A 43 4.00 -13.75 -6.04
N ALA A 44 5.22 -14.23 -5.80
CA ALA A 44 6.09 -14.78 -6.84
C ALA A 44 6.93 -15.93 -6.28
N GLY A 45 7.35 -16.83 -7.18
CA GLY A 45 8.14 -18.02 -6.84
C GLY A 45 7.31 -19.31 -6.85
N GLN A 46 7.93 -20.40 -6.41
CA GLN A 46 7.28 -21.71 -6.29
C GLN A 46 6.53 -21.82 -4.96
N GLY A 47 5.34 -22.44 -4.98
CA GLY A 47 4.48 -22.63 -3.81
C GLY A 47 3.10 -21.99 -3.97
N GLU A 48 2.31 -22.01 -2.90
CA GLU A 48 0.95 -21.45 -2.87
C GLU A 48 0.81 -20.41 -1.76
N VAL A 49 0.17 -19.28 -2.08
CA VAL A 49 -0.15 -18.22 -1.12
C VAL A 49 -1.65 -17.96 -1.18
N ARG A 50 -2.31 -17.98 -0.01
CA ARG A 50 -3.72 -17.64 0.11
C ARG A 50 -3.92 -16.35 0.88
N ALA A 51 -4.20 -15.26 0.16
CA ALA A 51 -4.69 -14.01 0.75
C ALA A 51 -6.19 -14.16 1.07
N ARG A 52 -6.57 -14.04 2.35
CA ARG A 52 -7.97 -14.26 2.80
C ARG A 52 -8.77 -12.96 2.94
N SER A 53 -8.11 -11.88 3.34
CA SER A 53 -8.76 -10.63 3.72
C SER A 53 -7.99 -9.44 3.16
N PHE A 54 -8.42 -8.93 2.00
CA PHE A 54 -7.90 -7.69 1.43
C PHE A 54 -9.00 -6.62 1.46
N ALA A 55 -8.72 -5.49 2.11
CA ALA A 55 -9.64 -4.37 2.20
C ALA A 55 -8.92 -3.06 1.88
N TYR A 56 -9.50 -2.26 1.00
CA TYR A 56 -9.07 -0.90 0.74
C TYR A 56 -10.08 0.07 1.35
N ARG A 57 -9.59 1.00 2.17
CA ARG A 57 -10.40 2.05 2.78
C ARG A 57 -9.87 3.40 2.31
N GLY A 58 -10.65 4.08 1.47
CA GLY A 58 -10.42 5.50 1.22
C GLY A 58 -10.69 6.28 2.50
N LEU A 59 -9.83 7.25 2.81
CA LEU A 59 -10.12 8.22 3.86
C LEU A 59 -10.95 9.32 3.20
N ASP A 60 -12.19 9.50 3.64
CA ASP A 60 -12.99 10.65 3.21
C ASP A 60 -12.25 11.92 3.66
N GLY A 61 -12.11 12.90 2.75
CA GLY A 61 -11.42 14.17 3.03
C GLY A 61 -12.14 15.09 4.02
N ARG A 62 -13.02 14.55 4.88
CA ARG A 62 -13.72 15.25 5.94
C ARG A 62 -13.35 14.64 7.29
N SER A 63 -12.19 15.04 7.77
CA SER A 63 -11.84 14.98 9.19
C SER A 63 -11.30 16.36 9.52
N ALA A 64 -11.90 16.98 10.54
CA ALA A 64 -11.61 18.33 11.04
C ALA A 64 -10.16 18.51 11.49
#